data_AF-A0A1E3ALI3-F1
#
_entry.id   AF-A0A1E3ALI3-F1
#
_cell.length_a   1.000
_cell.length_b   1.000
_cell.length_c   1.000
_cell.angle_alpha   90.00
_cell.angle_beta   90.00
_cell.angle_gamma   90.00
#
_symmetry.space_group_name_H-M   'P 1'
#
loop_
_entity.id
_entity.type
_entity.pdbx_description
1 polymer ?
#
loop_
_entity_poly.entity_id
_entity_poly.type
_entity_poly.pdbx_seq_one_letter_code
_entity_poly.pdbx_strand_id
1 'polypeptide(L)'
;MDMETNRAMEVVGIGVPYYDMVINVSKMPGLDGAAGANEAFYQGGGKVATAMAAAARLGRRAGIIAKVGENHRGRFVIEDFRYNGVDTSAVIVDAPGTSSPFCLSLSEEEHKTRIFIGKEGTAGELQPEEIDYSYLGKAKYLHLENGRPASEAAARFAKEHGIVTVMDADNYQEGIVKLLPLLDVFIASEFFYRDMFGELDYEAGCRRLMAAGPSTVIVTLGSRGSVGLTEQDGFFKTESFQVPVRDTTGAGDVFHGAYIVGLLEGMNAPECARFASAVSAIKCTCFGGRTGIPDRKTVAEFLETGVIDDTQAQERLAYYRNNL
;
A
#
# COMPACT_ATOMS: atom_id res chain seq x y z
N MET A 1 19.84 -26.45 13.08
CA MET A 1 19.94 -25.10 13.71
C MET A 1 20.18 -24.19 12.54
N ASP A 2 19.08 -23.87 11.86
CA ASP A 2 19.09 -23.72 10.41
C ASP A 2 19.37 -22.30 9.95
N MET A 3 20.05 -22.24 8.82
CA MET A 3 20.62 -21.09 8.13
C MET A 3 19.57 -20.14 7.53
N GLU A 4 18.59 -19.68 8.32
CA GLU A 4 17.55 -18.73 7.83
C GLU A 4 17.84 -17.25 8.14
N THR A 5 18.85 -16.95 8.97
CA THR A 5 19.07 -15.59 9.50
C THR A 5 19.96 -14.67 8.65
N ASN A 6 20.25 -15.00 7.38
CA ASN A 6 21.14 -14.16 6.56
C ASN A 6 20.73 -14.05 5.08
N ARG A 7 19.48 -13.67 4.82
CA ARG A 7 19.10 -13.10 3.51
C ARG A 7 18.83 -11.60 3.71
N ALA A 8 19.27 -10.75 2.77
CA ALA A 8 19.08 -9.28 2.80
C ALA A 8 17.63 -8.87 2.49
N MET A 9 17.06 -7.85 3.14
CA MET A 9 15.67 -7.39 2.91
C MET A 9 15.33 -7.25 1.42
N GLU A 10 14.08 -7.52 1.02
CA GLU A 10 13.72 -7.47 -0.41
C GLU A 10 13.06 -6.14 -0.77
N VAL A 11 12.12 -5.70 0.06
CA VAL A 11 11.45 -4.42 -0.07
C VAL A 11 11.42 -3.72 1.28
N VAL A 12 11.72 -2.42 1.27
CA VAL A 12 11.59 -1.56 2.44
C VAL A 12 10.64 -0.41 2.09
N GLY A 13 9.63 -0.20 2.91
CA GLY A 13 8.74 0.94 2.81
C GLY A 13 9.16 2.08 3.73
N ILE A 14 9.00 3.32 3.29
CA ILE A 14 9.00 4.50 4.17
C ILE A 14 7.65 5.19 4.04
N GLY A 15 6.91 5.25 5.15
CA GLY A 15 5.58 5.84 5.15
C GLY A 15 5.02 6.05 6.54
N VAL A 16 3.78 6.52 6.58
CA VAL A 16 3.07 6.89 7.79
C VAL A 16 2.04 5.82 8.12
N PRO A 17 2.28 4.97 9.14
CA PRO A 17 1.30 3.98 9.55
C PRO A 17 0.18 4.61 10.37
N TYR A 18 -1.05 4.15 10.12
CA TYR A 18 -2.24 4.60 10.84
C TYR A 18 -2.78 3.51 11.76
N TYR A 19 -3.41 3.94 12.84
CA TYR A 19 -4.34 3.14 13.63
C TYR A 19 -5.74 3.36 13.06
N ASP A 20 -6.29 2.40 12.34
CA ASP A 20 -7.58 2.55 11.67
C ASP A 20 -8.68 1.91 12.51
N MET A 21 -9.79 2.63 12.72
CA MET A 21 -11.06 2.02 13.10
C MET A 21 -11.87 1.84 11.83
N VAL A 22 -12.06 0.60 11.43
CA VAL A 22 -12.83 0.26 10.23
C VAL A 22 -14.25 -0.07 10.65
N ILE A 23 -15.22 0.57 10.01
CA ILE A 23 -16.64 0.42 10.30
C ILE A 23 -17.37 0.10 9.00
N ASN A 24 -18.21 -0.92 9.02
CA ASN A 24 -19.12 -1.23 7.92
C ASN A 24 -20.55 -0.80 8.28
N VAL A 25 -21.22 -0.13 7.35
CA VAL A 25 -22.62 0.23 7.43
C VAL A 25 -23.35 -0.21 6.16
N SER A 26 -24.64 -0.54 6.29
CA SER A 26 -25.45 -0.89 5.10
C SER A 26 -25.63 0.31 4.17
N LYS A 27 -25.88 1.49 4.76
CA LYS A 27 -26.06 2.77 4.06
C LYS A 27 -25.45 3.89 4.90
N MET A 28 -24.74 4.81 4.26
CA MET A 28 -24.19 5.98 4.94
C MET A 28 -25.33 6.89 5.39
N PRO A 29 -25.36 7.36 6.66
CA PRO A 29 -26.37 8.30 7.09
C PRO A 29 -26.18 9.66 6.41
N GLY A 30 -27.28 10.37 6.17
CA GLY A 30 -27.23 11.78 5.78
C GLY A 30 -26.79 12.67 6.96
N LEU A 31 -26.71 13.99 6.72
CA LEU A 31 -26.49 14.97 7.78
C LEU A 31 -27.54 14.83 8.90
N ASP A 32 -27.10 14.94 10.15
CA ASP A 32 -27.92 14.71 11.35
C ASP A 32 -28.59 13.31 11.44
N GLY A 33 -28.11 12.35 10.63
CA GLY A 33 -28.56 10.96 10.63
C GLY A 33 -27.71 10.05 11.52
N ALA A 34 -28.22 8.84 11.76
CA ALA A 34 -27.51 7.77 12.45
C ALA A 34 -27.63 6.46 11.66
N ALA A 35 -26.61 5.62 11.74
CA ALA A 35 -26.60 4.27 11.20
C ALA A 35 -26.00 3.30 12.23
N GLY A 36 -26.52 2.08 12.26
CA GLY A 36 -25.89 0.99 13.00
C GLY A 36 -24.68 0.46 12.24
N ALA A 37 -23.61 0.13 12.97
CA ALA A 37 -22.49 -0.60 12.40
C ALA A 37 -22.87 -2.09 12.28
N ASN A 38 -22.67 -2.66 11.09
CA ASN A 38 -22.75 -4.10 10.88
C ASN A 38 -21.51 -4.78 11.48
N GLU A 39 -20.35 -4.14 11.30
CA GLU A 39 -19.06 -4.58 11.81
C GLU A 39 -18.22 -3.37 12.19
N ALA A 40 -17.41 -3.52 13.24
CA ALA A 40 -16.40 -2.55 13.61
C ALA A 40 -15.23 -3.23 14.31
N PHE A 41 -14.00 -2.92 13.90
CA PHE A 41 -12.78 -3.35 14.58
C PHE A 41 -11.63 -2.40 14.26
N TYR A 42 -10.54 -2.53 15.01
CA TYR A 42 -9.31 -1.81 14.75
C TYR A 42 -8.37 -2.62 13.86
N GLN A 43 -7.64 -1.93 12.99
CA GLN A 43 -6.67 -2.52 12.08
C GLN A 43 -5.54 -1.52 11.78
N GLY A 44 -4.37 -2.00 11.36
CA GLY A 44 -3.33 -1.11 10.86
C GLY A 44 -3.67 -0.55 9.48
N GLY A 45 -3.34 0.73 9.27
CA GLY A 45 -3.58 1.46 8.03
C GLY A 45 -2.32 2.18 7.52
N GLY A 46 -2.52 3.07 6.54
CA GLY A 46 -1.46 3.78 5.83
C GLY A 46 -1.00 3.04 4.57
N LYS A 47 -0.62 3.80 3.53
CA LYS A 47 -0.49 3.26 2.17
C LYS A 47 0.71 2.33 2.05
N VAL A 48 1.91 2.86 2.31
CA VAL A 48 3.14 2.07 2.30
C VAL A 48 3.08 0.95 3.34
N ALA A 49 2.50 1.24 4.51
CA ALA A 49 2.33 0.26 5.58
C ALA A 49 1.48 -0.96 5.14
N THR A 50 0.39 -0.72 4.42
CA THR A 50 -0.47 -1.78 3.87
C THR A 50 0.19 -2.49 2.69
N ALA A 51 0.94 -1.77 1.84
CA ALA A 51 1.75 -2.37 0.78
C ALA A 51 2.82 -3.33 1.33
N MET A 52 3.49 -2.98 2.43
CA MET A 52 4.46 -3.86 3.08
C MET A 52 3.78 -5.11 3.67
N ALA A 53 2.60 -4.96 4.28
CA ALA A 53 1.81 -6.10 4.73
C ALA A 53 1.41 -7.02 3.57
N ALA A 54 1.06 -6.46 2.40
CA ALA A 54 0.78 -7.24 1.21
C ALA A 54 2.02 -8.01 0.72
N ALA A 55 3.17 -7.35 0.61
CA ALA A 55 4.40 -8.00 0.20
C ALA A 55 4.83 -9.13 1.16
N ALA A 56 4.71 -8.91 2.47
CA ALA A 56 5.01 -9.91 3.49
C ALA A 56 4.09 -11.15 3.36
N ARG A 57 2.79 -10.94 3.20
CA ARG A 57 1.81 -12.03 3.06
C ARG A 57 1.95 -12.82 1.77
N LEU A 58 2.42 -12.18 0.70
CA LEU A 58 2.80 -12.83 -0.54
C LEU A 58 4.15 -13.56 -0.46
N GLY A 59 4.75 -13.66 0.73
CA GLY A 59 5.94 -14.47 1.01
C GLY A 59 7.26 -13.76 0.77
N ARG A 60 7.27 -12.43 0.61
CA ARG A 60 8.51 -11.64 0.45
C ARG A 60 8.95 -11.04 1.77
N ARG A 61 10.25 -10.76 1.90
CA ARG A 61 10.81 -10.15 3.11
C ARG A 61 10.66 -8.63 3.03
N ALA A 62 9.56 -8.15 3.60
CA ALA A 62 9.19 -6.75 3.64
C ALA A 62 9.52 -6.14 5.01
N GLY A 63 10.08 -4.93 4.98
CA GLY A 63 10.39 -4.14 6.15
C GLY A 63 9.81 -2.74 6.06
N ILE A 64 9.72 -2.04 7.19
CA ILE A 64 9.25 -0.66 7.22
C ILE A 64 10.12 0.23 8.09
N ILE A 65 10.48 1.40 7.54
CA ILE A 65 11.04 2.53 8.29
C ILE A 65 9.90 3.51 8.49
N ALA A 66 9.49 3.67 9.74
CA ALA A 66 8.39 4.54 10.11
C ALA A 66 8.62 5.08 11.52
N LYS A 67 7.97 6.21 11.83
CA LYS A 67 7.92 6.75 13.17
C LYS A 67 6.50 6.63 13.73
N VAL A 68 6.38 6.09 14.93
CA VAL A 68 5.10 5.89 15.64
C VAL A 68 5.15 6.60 17.00
N GLY A 69 3.99 6.96 17.53
CA GLY A 69 3.93 7.49 18.89
C GLY A 69 4.13 6.41 19.96
N GLU A 70 4.53 6.79 21.16
CA GLU A 70 4.73 5.84 22.27
C GLU A 70 3.42 5.21 22.79
N ASN A 71 2.28 5.86 22.54
CA ASN A 71 0.99 5.43 23.10
C ASN A 71 0.47 4.07 22.55
N HIS A 72 -0.72 3.67 23.01
CA HIS A 72 -1.37 2.42 22.58
C HIS A 72 -1.50 2.28 21.06
N ARG A 73 -1.67 3.37 20.31
CA ARG A 73 -1.81 3.32 18.84
C ARG A 73 -0.50 2.92 18.18
N GLY A 74 0.64 3.44 18.64
CA GLY A 74 1.94 3.04 18.11
C GLY A 74 2.29 1.60 18.47
N ARG A 75 1.99 1.17 19.70
CA ARG A 75 2.12 -0.24 20.10
C ARG A 75 1.29 -1.17 19.21
N PHE A 76 0.00 -0.85 19.01
CA PHE A 76 -0.88 -1.57 18.11
C PHE A 76 -0.31 -1.66 16.70
N VAL A 77 0.16 -0.55 16.14
CA VAL A 77 0.71 -0.51 14.77
C VAL A 77 1.89 -1.48 14.63
N ILE A 78 2.80 -1.52 15.61
CA ILE A 78 3.94 -2.45 15.61
C ILE A 78 3.47 -3.90 15.72
N GLU A 79 2.47 -4.19 16.55
CA GLU A 79 1.90 -5.53 16.71
C GLU A 79 1.19 -6.01 15.44
N ASP A 80 0.41 -5.14 14.78
CA ASP A 80 -0.25 -5.45 13.50
C ASP A 80 0.78 -5.71 12.40
N PHE A 81 1.89 -4.96 12.35
CA PHE A 81 2.98 -5.25 11.42
C PHE A 81 3.57 -6.64 11.64
N ARG A 82 3.88 -6.99 12.88
CA ARG A 82 4.42 -8.32 13.23
C ARG A 82 3.44 -9.44 12.89
N TYR A 83 2.15 -9.23 13.16
CA TYR A 83 1.10 -10.17 12.78
C TYR A 83 1.05 -10.40 11.25
N ASN A 84 1.30 -9.36 10.46
CA ASN A 84 1.37 -9.44 9.00
C ASN A 84 2.74 -9.88 8.46
N GLY A 85 3.73 -10.15 9.32
CA GLY A 85 5.06 -10.59 8.93
C GLY A 85 5.97 -9.47 8.41
N VAL A 86 5.64 -8.20 8.67
CA VAL A 86 6.49 -7.05 8.32
C VAL A 86 7.59 -6.89 9.37
N ASP A 87 8.84 -6.76 8.93
CA ASP A 87 9.96 -6.48 9.82
C ASP A 87 9.85 -5.04 10.37
N THR A 88 9.82 -4.94 11.71
CA THR A 88 9.68 -3.66 12.42
C THR A 88 10.99 -3.19 13.04
N SER A 89 12.14 -3.73 12.63
CA SER A 89 13.43 -3.46 13.27
C SER A 89 13.89 -2.01 13.11
N ALA A 90 13.40 -1.34 12.06
CA ALA A 90 13.66 0.08 11.78
C ALA A 90 12.48 1.00 12.13
N VAL A 91 11.51 0.54 12.92
CA VAL A 91 10.42 1.39 13.42
C VAL A 91 10.91 2.17 14.63
N ILE A 92 10.75 3.48 14.58
CA ILE A 92 11.12 4.42 15.64
C ILE A 92 9.89 4.69 16.49
N VAL A 93 10.02 4.50 17.81
CA VAL A 93 9.03 4.98 18.77
C VAL A 93 9.47 6.36 19.23
N ASP A 94 8.62 7.35 19.00
CA ASP A 94 8.89 8.75 19.35
C ASP A 94 8.79 8.99 20.87
N ALA A 95 9.02 10.23 21.31
CA ALA A 95 9.09 10.61 22.71
C ALA A 95 7.85 10.19 23.53
N PRO A 96 7.99 9.94 24.84
CA PRO A 96 6.87 9.54 25.71
C PRO A 96 5.66 10.49 25.61
N GLY A 97 4.45 9.91 25.55
CA GLY A 97 3.20 10.67 25.45
C GLY A 97 2.81 11.10 24.03
N THR A 98 3.64 10.82 23.02
CA THR A 98 3.28 11.00 21.61
C THR A 98 2.28 9.93 21.14
N SER A 99 1.55 10.23 20.07
CA SER A 99 0.52 9.36 19.50
C SER A 99 0.70 9.18 18.00
N SER A 100 0.41 7.97 17.51
CA SER A 100 0.32 7.71 16.07
C SER A 100 -0.97 8.27 15.46
N PRO A 101 -0.97 8.56 14.15
CA PRO A 101 -2.18 8.94 13.41
C PRO A 101 -3.30 7.91 13.55
N PHE A 102 -4.53 8.40 13.39
CA PHE A 102 -5.75 7.60 13.46
C PHE A 102 -6.64 7.88 12.26
N CYS A 103 -7.34 6.85 11.76
CA CYS A 103 -8.35 7.02 10.72
C CYS A 103 -9.66 6.33 11.10
N LEU A 104 -10.79 7.01 10.89
CA LEU A 104 -12.08 6.34 10.74
C LEU A 104 -12.23 5.96 9.27
N SER A 105 -12.30 4.67 8.99
CA SER A 105 -12.63 4.15 7.66
C SER A 105 -14.06 3.63 7.68
N LEU A 106 -14.96 4.37 7.04
CA LEU A 106 -16.36 3.99 6.91
C LEU A 106 -16.55 3.36 5.53
N SER A 107 -16.96 2.09 5.48
CA SER A 107 -17.35 1.39 4.25
C SER A 107 -18.86 1.24 4.18
N GLU A 108 -19.43 1.42 2.99
CA GLU A 108 -20.86 1.32 2.74
C GLU A 108 -21.19 0.17 1.78
N GLU A 109 -22.21 -0.64 2.12
CA GLU A 109 -22.60 -1.77 1.27
C GLU A 109 -23.48 -1.39 0.07
N GLU A 110 -24.37 -0.40 0.17
CA GLU A 110 -25.35 -0.07 -0.87
C GLU A 110 -24.70 0.45 -2.16
N HIS A 111 -23.85 1.48 -2.05
CA HIS A 111 -23.17 2.06 -3.21
C HIS A 111 -21.70 1.65 -3.33
N LYS A 112 -21.23 0.76 -2.44
CA LYS A 112 -19.82 0.31 -2.38
C LYS A 112 -18.84 1.48 -2.25
N THR A 113 -19.25 2.52 -1.53
CA THR A 113 -18.47 3.74 -1.28
C THR A 113 -17.73 3.66 0.05
N ARG A 114 -16.83 4.62 0.27
CA ARG A 114 -16.03 4.72 1.49
C ARG A 114 -15.73 6.16 1.85
N ILE A 115 -15.61 6.44 3.14
CA ILE A 115 -15.21 7.74 3.68
C ILE A 115 -14.05 7.51 4.65
N PHE A 116 -13.02 8.35 4.54
CA PHE A 116 -11.90 8.38 5.46
C PHE A 116 -11.91 9.68 6.24
N ILE A 117 -11.89 9.59 7.57
CA ILE A 117 -11.74 10.74 8.46
C ILE A 117 -10.48 10.54 9.29
N GLY A 118 -9.41 11.19 8.85
CA GLY A 118 -8.10 11.11 9.49
C GLY A 118 -7.90 12.15 10.58
N LYS A 119 -7.10 11.79 11.58
CA LYS A 119 -6.48 12.72 12.52
C LYS A 119 -5.00 12.40 12.62
N GLU A 120 -4.18 13.42 12.37
CA GLU A 120 -2.73 13.32 12.56
C GLU A 120 -2.37 13.00 14.02
N GLY A 121 -1.26 12.28 14.16
CA GLY A 121 -0.66 11.99 15.44
C GLY A 121 0.04 13.21 16.06
N THR A 122 0.62 12.99 17.23
CA THR A 122 1.51 13.97 17.89
C THR A 122 2.98 13.54 17.81
N ALA A 123 3.26 12.34 17.30
CA ALA A 123 4.63 11.98 16.91
C ALA A 123 5.09 12.92 15.78
N GLY A 124 6.36 13.33 15.85
CA GLY A 124 6.97 14.15 14.81
C GLY A 124 7.05 13.41 13.49
N GLU A 125 7.32 14.16 12.41
CA GLU A 125 7.63 13.53 11.13
C GLU A 125 8.97 12.80 11.20
N LEU A 126 9.10 11.72 10.43
CA LEU A 126 10.39 11.06 10.22
C LEU A 126 11.35 12.05 9.55
N GLN A 127 12.51 12.28 10.15
CA GLN A 127 13.56 13.14 9.60
C GLN A 127 14.61 12.33 8.83
N PRO A 128 15.29 12.93 7.83
CA PRO A 128 16.34 12.25 7.06
C PRO A 128 17.44 11.61 7.91
N GLU A 129 17.82 12.23 9.03
CA GLU A 129 18.90 11.78 9.91
C GLU A 129 18.51 10.57 10.77
N GLU A 130 17.21 10.29 10.86
CA GLU A 130 16.67 9.19 11.65
C GLU A 130 16.53 7.90 10.82
N ILE A 131 16.71 7.99 9.51
CA ILE A 131 16.66 6.83 8.62
C ILE A 131 17.87 5.93 8.89
N ASP A 132 17.62 4.67 9.22
CA ASP A 132 18.67 3.65 9.22
C ASP A 132 19.02 3.28 7.76
N TYR A 133 19.98 4.01 7.18
CA TYR A 133 20.47 3.76 5.84
C TYR A 133 21.18 2.41 5.70
N SER A 134 21.67 1.82 6.79
CA SER A 134 22.27 0.47 6.75
C SER A 134 21.20 -0.60 6.60
N TYR A 135 20.01 -0.36 7.15
CA TYR A 135 18.83 -1.19 6.96
C TYR A 135 18.27 -1.02 5.53
N LEU A 136 18.07 0.24 5.09
CA LEU A 136 17.61 0.54 3.73
C LEU A 136 18.55 -0.03 2.67
N GLY A 137 19.87 0.06 2.86
CA GLY A 137 20.89 -0.43 1.94
C GLY A 137 20.86 -1.95 1.68
N LYS A 138 20.09 -2.72 2.46
CA LYS A 138 19.90 -4.16 2.24
C LYS A 138 18.77 -4.46 1.25
N ALA A 139 17.91 -3.49 0.95
CA ALA A 139 16.72 -3.66 0.13
C ALA A 139 17.03 -3.72 -1.38
N LYS A 140 16.18 -4.40 -2.14
CA LYS A 140 16.17 -4.29 -3.61
C LYS A 140 15.22 -3.19 -4.10
N TYR A 141 14.13 -2.98 -3.35
CA TYR A 141 13.11 -1.98 -3.66
C TYR A 141 12.86 -1.07 -2.46
N LEU A 142 12.70 0.22 -2.73
CA LEU A 142 12.22 1.24 -1.80
C LEU A 142 10.82 1.68 -2.22
N HIS A 143 9.85 1.61 -1.32
CA HIS A 143 8.49 2.09 -1.55
C HIS A 143 8.17 3.36 -0.77
N LEU A 144 7.62 4.38 -1.44
CA LEU A 144 7.33 5.72 -0.90
C LEU A 144 5.90 6.15 -1.23
N GLU A 145 5.32 7.05 -0.43
CA GLU A 145 3.94 7.57 -0.61
C GLU A 145 3.83 9.11 -0.62
N ASN A 146 4.95 9.82 -0.43
CA ASN A 146 4.95 11.28 -0.28
C ASN A 146 6.30 11.89 -0.69
N GLY A 147 6.31 13.22 -0.81
CA GLY A 147 7.51 14.02 -1.11
C GLY A 147 8.09 14.76 0.10
N ARG A 148 8.00 14.18 1.31
CA ARG A 148 8.58 14.77 2.53
C ARG A 148 10.11 14.60 2.56
N PRO A 149 10.85 15.36 3.39
CA PRO A 149 12.32 15.33 3.42
C PRO A 149 12.92 13.93 3.58
N ALA A 150 12.37 13.09 4.46
CA ALA A 150 12.84 11.70 4.63
C ALA A 150 12.68 10.86 3.36
N SER A 151 11.53 10.97 2.67
CA SER A 151 11.29 10.28 1.40
C SER A 151 12.23 10.74 0.30
N GLU A 152 12.52 12.05 0.22
CA GLU A 152 13.52 12.60 -0.70
C GLU A 152 14.92 12.06 -0.42
N ALA A 153 15.36 12.10 0.84
CA ALA A 153 16.68 11.61 1.24
C ALA A 153 16.84 10.12 0.95
N ALA A 154 15.81 9.32 1.25
CA ALA A 154 15.79 7.90 0.94
C ALA A 154 15.82 7.62 -0.57
N ALA A 155 15.07 8.38 -1.38
CA ALA A 155 15.09 8.24 -2.83
C ALA A 155 16.47 8.56 -3.43
N ARG A 156 17.16 9.60 -2.91
CA ARG A 156 18.54 9.92 -3.31
C ARG A 156 19.50 8.80 -2.94
N PHE A 157 19.44 8.31 -1.71
CA PHE A 157 20.26 7.19 -1.25
C PHE A 157 20.03 5.94 -2.10
N ALA A 158 18.76 5.61 -2.37
CA ALA A 158 18.37 4.46 -3.19
C ALA A 158 18.98 4.54 -4.60
N LYS A 159 18.89 5.72 -5.25
CA LYS A 159 19.46 5.95 -6.57
C LYS A 159 20.99 5.78 -6.59
N GLU A 160 21.69 6.25 -5.57
CA GLU A 160 23.14 6.10 -5.45
C GLU A 160 23.59 4.65 -5.23
N HIS A 161 22.72 3.81 -4.65
CA HIS A 161 23.02 2.42 -4.28
C HIS A 161 22.35 1.38 -5.19
N GLY A 162 21.68 1.82 -6.27
CA GLY A 162 21.01 0.92 -7.22
C GLY A 162 19.79 0.20 -6.64
N ILE A 163 19.12 0.79 -5.65
CA ILE A 163 17.86 0.31 -5.10
C ILE A 163 16.72 0.90 -5.94
N VAL A 164 15.83 0.04 -6.44
CA VAL A 164 14.73 0.47 -7.29
C VAL A 164 13.68 1.23 -6.48
N THR A 165 13.35 2.46 -6.88
CA THR A 165 12.39 3.31 -6.17
C THR A 165 10.99 3.24 -6.78
N VAL A 166 9.98 2.94 -5.95
CA VAL A 166 8.57 2.79 -6.33
C VAL A 166 7.71 3.78 -5.56
N MET A 167 7.02 4.66 -6.26
CA MET A 167 6.14 5.67 -5.67
C MET A 167 4.66 5.29 -5.78
N ASP A 168 3.96 5.36 -4.65
CA ASP A 168 2.50 5.44 -4.56
C ASP A 168 2.06 6.91 -4.62
N ALA A 169 1.52 7.30 -5.77
CA ALA A 169 1.00 8.63 -6.04
C ALA A 169 -0.54 8.63 -6.03
N ASP A 170 -1.14 8.52 -4.85
CA ASP A 170 -2.60 8.46 -4.72
C ASP A 170 -3.32 9.83 -4.69
N ASN A 171 -2.80 10.85 -3.99
CA ASN A 171 -3.34 12.23 -4.05
C ASN A 171 -2.26 13.21 -4.50
N TYR A 172 -2.65 14.19 -5.31
CA TYR A 172 -1.69 15.13 -5.88
C TYR A 172 -0.94 15.91 -4.78
N GLN A 173 0.39 15.83 -4.84
CA GLN A 173 1.30 16.55 -3.96
C GLN A 173 2.47 17.06 -4.78
N GLU A 174 2.75 18.35 -4.69
CA GLU A 174 3.87 18.98 -5.41
C GLU A 174 5.22 18.32 -5.03
N GLY A 175 5.36 17.88 -3.78
CA GLY A 175 6.54 17.15 -3.32
C GLY A 175 6.76 15.83 -4.08
N ILE A 176 5.70 15.09 -4.42
CA ILE A 176 5.84 13.84 -5.20
C ILE A 176 6.34 14.15 -6.61
N VAL A 177 5.83 15.21 -7.24
CA VAL A 177 6.26 15.63 -8.59
C VAL A 177 7.75 15.99 -8.61
N LYS A 178 8.26 16.64 -7.55
CA LYS A 178 9.69 16.96 -7.40
C LYS A 178 10.58 15.73 -7.32
N LEU A 179 10.04 14.59 -6.89
CA LEU A 179 10.79 13.33 -6.79
C LEU A 179 10.87 12.56 -8.10
N LEU A 180 10.08 12.88 -9.14
CA LEU A 180 10.06 12.13 -10.41
C LEU A 180 11.45 11.77 -10.96
N PRO A 181 12.46 12.67 -10.98
CA PRO A 181 13.80 12.34 -11.48
C PRO A 181 14.57 11.29 -10.65
N LEU A 182 14.09 10.95 -9.45
CA LEU A 182 14.67 9.97 -8.52
C LEU A 182 13.89 8.64 -8.50
N LEU A 183 12.79 8.56 -9.25
CA LEU A 183 11.87 7.41 -9.24
C LEU A 183 12.13 6.50 -10.43
N ASP A 184 12.10 5.18 -10.21
CA ASP A 184 12.17 4.18 -11.27
C ASP A 184 10.77 3.76 -11.73
N VAL A 185 9.86 3.58 -10.77
CA VAL A 185 8.47 3.16 -10.98
C VAL A 185 7.52 4.18 -10.33
N PHE A 186 6.60 4.71 -11.11
CA PHE A 186 5.58 5.67 -10.64
C PHE A 186 4.19 5.11 -10.87
N ILE A 187 3.48 4.80 -9.78
CA ILE A 187 2.11 4.28 -9.85
C ILE A 187 1.19 5.33 -9.26
N ALA A 188 0.27 5.85 -10.08
CA ALA A 188 -0.69 6.88 -9.70
C ALA A 188 -2.11 6.33 -9.60
N SER A 189 -2.91 6.93 -8.72
CA SER A 189 -4.36 6.79 -8.80
C SER A 189 -4.94 7.64 -9.94
N GLU A 190 -6.16 7.32 -10.35
CA GLU A 190 -6.90 8.20 -11.25
C GLU A 190 -7.12 9.61 -10.67
N PHE A 191 -7.24 9.75 -9.35
CA PHE A 191 -7.40 11.06 -8.69
C PHE A 191 -6.16 11.91 -8.87
N PHE A 192 -4.98 11.36 -8.56
CA PHE A 192 -3.70 12.04 -8.78
C PHE A 192 -3.53 12.44 -10.26
N TYR A 193 -3.83 11.50 -11.16
CA TYR A 193 -3.69 11.73 -12.59
C TYR A 193 -4.57 12.88 -13.09
N ARG A 194 -5.84 12.91 -12.67
CA ARG A 194 -6.81 13.96 -13.05
C ARG A 194 -6.45 15.30 -12.45
N ASP A 195 -5.96 15.36 -11.21
CA ASP A 195 -5.49 16.61 -10.62
C ASP A 195 -4.27 17.17 -11.37
N MET A 196 -3.36 16.29 -11.81
CA MET A 196 -2.14 16.69 -12.52
C MET A 196 -2.39 17.09 -13.98
N PHE A 197 -3.25 16.36 -14.69
CA PHE A 197 -3.38 16.46 -16.14
C PHE A 197 -4.79 16.79 -16.65
N GLY A 198 -5.81 16.82 -15.78
CA GLY A 198 -7.20 16.93 -16.18
C GLY A 198 -7.64 15.73 -17.03
N GLU A 199 -8.26 16.02 -18.18
CA GLU A 199 -8.79 15.04 -19.13
C GLU A 199 -7.77 14.64 -20.22
N LEU A 200 -6.47 14.84 -19.98
CA LEU A 200 -5.44 14.40 -20.92
C LEU A 200 -5.48 12.88 -21.10
N ASP A 201 -5.38 12.42 -22.36
CA ASP A 201 -5.29 11.00 -22.67
C ASP A 201 -4.17 10.30 -21.88
N TYR A 202 -4.47 9.12 -21.34
CA TYR A 202 -3.58 8.39 -20.43
C TYR A 202 -2.23 8.05 -21.06
N GLU A 203 -2.17 7.72 -22.34
CA GLU A 203 -0.91 7.41 -23.01
C GLU A 203 -0.02 8.65 -23.10
N ALA A 204 -0.61 9.80 -23.44
CA ALA A 204 0.09 11.08 -23.47
C ALA A 204 0.58 11.51 -22.07
N GLY A 205 -0.25 11.33 -21.03
CA GLY A 205 0.15 11.62 -19.65
C GLY A 205 1.27 10.69 -19.15
N CYS A 206 1.18 9.39 -19.43
CA CYS A 206 2.24 8.43 -19.08
C CYS A 206 3.57 8.79 -19.77
N ARG A 207 3.55 9.21 -21.05
CA ARG A 207 4.75 9.69 -21.75
C ARG A 207 5.38 10.90 -21.08
N ARG A 208 4.57 11.86 -20.61
CA ARG A 208 5.06 13.05 -19.89
C ARG A 208 5.70 12.69 -18.55
N LEU A 209 5.09 11.77 -17.81
CA LEU A 209 5.64 11.29 -16.55
C LEU A 209 6.97 10.54 -16.78
N MET A 210 7.03 9.65 -17.76
CA MET A 210 8.28 8.94 -18.08
C MET A 210 9.40 9.89 -18.50
N ALA A 211 9.09 10.91 -19.31
CA ALA A 211 10.06 11.94 -19.69
C ALA A 211 10.60 12.75 -18.50
N ALA A 212 9.93 12.71 -17.34
CA ALA A 212 10.36 13.38 -16.12
C ALA A 212 11.25 12.52 -15.21
N GLY A 213 11.40 11.21 -15.48
CA GLY A 213 12.31 10.35 -14.73
C GLY A 213 11.99 8.84 -14.75
N PRO A 214 10.79 8.42 -14.33
CA PRO A 214 10.44 7.01 -14.22
C PRO A 214 10.55 6.24 -15.53
N SER A 215 11.11 5.04 -15.47
CA SER A 215 11.12 4.11 -16.60
C SER A 215 9.80 3.34 -16.75
N THR A 216 9.01 3.29 -15.69
CA THR A 216 7.69 2.64 -15.64
C THR A 216 6.67 3.59 -15.02
N VAL A 217 5.57 3.81 -15.73
CA VAL A 217 4.43 4.60 -15.24
C VAL A 217 3.16 3.77 -15.33
N ILE A 218 2.37 3.75 -14.26
CA ILE A 218 1.08 3.06 -14.20
C ILE A 218 0.04 4.01 -13.62
N VAL A 219 -1.18 3.97 -14.14
CA VAL A 219 -2.35 4.64 -13.59
C VAL A 219 -3.40 3.60 -13.27
N THR A 220 -3.79 3.52 -12.00
CA THR A 220 -4.85 2.62 -11.52
C THR A 220 -6.22 3.28 -11.69
N LEU A 221 -7.19 2.53 -12.22
CA LEU A 221 -8.51 3.01 -12.63
C LEU A 221 -9.66 2.30 -11.87
N GLY A 222 -9.35 1.79 -10.68
CA GLY A 222 -10.29 1.04 -9.84
C GLY A 222 -10.83 -0.20 -10.54
N SER A 223 -12.16 -0.32 -10.63
CA SER A 223 -12.84 -1.43 -11.31
C SER A 223 -12.60 -1.49 -12.82
N ARG A 224 -12.01 -0.45 -13.42
CA ARG A 224 -11.61 -0.45 -14.84
C ARG A 224 -10.21 -1.00 -15.08
N GLY A 225 -9.52 -1.47 -14.03
CA GLY A 225 -8.19 -2.04 -14.10
C GLY A 225 -7.10 -0.98 -14.04
N SER A 226 -6.12 -1.04 -14.93
CA SER A 226 -5.02 -0.08 -15.00
C SER A 226 -4.52 0.13 -16.43
N VAL A 227 -3.81 1.23 -16.62
CA VAL A 227 -3.06 1.51 -17.85
C VAL A 227 -1.62 1.83 -17.48
N GLY A 228 -0.68 1.59 -18.38
CA GLY A 228 0.71 1.88 -18.10
C GLY A 228 1.55 2.04 -19.36
N LEU A 229 2.77 2.53 -19.16
CA LEU A 229 3.78 2.74 -20.18
C LEU A 229 5.14 2.35 -19.61
N THR A 230 5.87 1.53 -20.35
CA THR A 230 7.30 1.26 -20.11
C THR A 230 8.07 1.37 -21.41
N GLU A 231 9.40 1.48 -21.32
CA GLU A 231 10.26 1.44 -22.50
C GLU A 231 10.18 0.08 -23.23
N GLN A 232 9.98 -1.00 -22.48
CA GLN A 232 10.05 -2.37 -22.99
C GLN A 232 8.73 -2.84 -23.60
N ASP A 233 7.59 -2.54 -22.96
CA ASP A 233 6.27 -3.04 -23.34
C ASP A 233 5.45 -2.00 -24.13
N GLY A 234 5.89 -0.75 -24.17
CA GLY A 234 5.09 0.35 -24.71
C GLY A 234 3.84 0.59 -23.87
N PHE A 235 2.81 1.19 -24.48
CA PHE A 235 1.57 1.51 -23.78
C PHE A 235 0.70 0.26 -23.68
N PHE A 236 0.21 -0.04 -22.48
CA PHE A 236 -0.61 -1.22 -22.21
C PHE A 236 -1.81 -0.90 -21.32
N LYS A 237 -2.79 -1.80 -21.36
CA LYS A 237 -3.98 -1.79 -20.50
C LYS A 237 -4.15 -3.15 -19.86
N THR A 238 -4.56 -3.16 -18.61
CA THR A 238 -4.84 -4.39 -17.85
C THR A 238 -6.25 -4.30 -17.30
N GLU A 239 -7.06 -5.34 -17.52
CA GLU A 239 -8.42 -5.41 -16.98
C GLU A 239 -8.42 -5.76 -15.48
N SER A 240 -9.47 -5.35 -14.77
CA SER A 240 -9.73 -5.80 -13.41
C SER A 240 -10.39 -7.19 -13.39
N PHE A 241 -10.29 -7.87 -12.25
CA PHE A 241 -11.03 -9.11 -12.02
C PHE A 241 -12.40 -8.82 -11.43
N GLN A 242 -13.44 -9.42 -12.00
CA GLN A 242 -14.81 -9.31 -11.49
C GLN A 242 -15.00 -10.29 -10.34
N VAL A 243 -15.21 -9.76 -9.14
CA VAL A 243 -15.39 -10.53 -7.90
C VAL A 243 -16.54 -9.93 -7.07
N PRO A 244 -17.14 -10.68 -6.13
CA PRO A 244 -18.10 -10.13 -5.18
C PRO A 244 -17.43 -9.12 -4.23
N VAL A 245 -17.47 -7.83 -4.58
CA VAL A 245 -16.83 -6.77 -3.79
C VAL A 245 -17.59 -6.52 -2.50
N ARG A 246 -16.87 -6.65 -1.38
CA ARG A 246 -17.32 -6.29 -0.03
C ARG A 246 -16.74 -4.95 0.41
N ASP A 247 -15.43 -4.77 0.31
CA ASP A 247 -14.75 -3.56 0.78
C ASP A 247 -13.47 -3.26 -0.01
N THR A 248 -13.40 -2.05 -0.57
CA THR A 248 -12.31 -1.59 -1.44
C THR A 248 -11.23 -0.79 -0.69
N THR A 249 -11.34 -0.60 0.63
CA THR A 249 -10.40 0.14 1.49
C THR A 249 -8.98 -0.40 1.36
N GLY A 250 -7.97 0.37 0.98
CA GLY A 250 -6.59 -0.15 0.84
C GLY A 250 -6.35 -1.11 -0.34
N ALA A 251 -7.31 -1.28 -1.26
CA ALA A 251 -7.10 -2.08 -2.47
C ALA A 251 -5.97 -1.51 -3.37
N GLY A 252 -5.80 -0.19 -3.39
CA GLY A 252 -4.68 0.49 -4.05
C GLY A 252 -3.35 0.20 -3.38
N ASP A 253 -3.28 0.30 -2.06
CA ASP A 253 -2.07 -0.03 -1.29
C ASP A 253 -1.61 -1.47 -1.53
N VAL A 254 -2.56 -2.40 -1.57
CA VAL A 254 -2.31 -3.82 -1.86
C VAL A 254 -1.85 -4.03 -3.30
N PHE A 255 -2.34 -3.22 -4.25
CA PHE A 255 -1.85 -3.22 -5.62
C PHE A 255 -0.36 -2.87 -5.66
N HIS A 256 0.07 -1.82 -4.95
CA HIS A 256 1.47 -1.41 -4.90
C HIS A 256 2.37 -2.50 -4.31
N GLY A 257 1.97 -3.07 -3.16
CA GLY A 257 2.70 -4.17 -2.53
C GLY A 257 2.85 -5.37 -3.46
N ALA A 258 1.76 -5.79 -4.09
CA ALA A 258 1.74 -6.90 -5.04
C ALA A 258 2.53 -6.62 -6.32
N TYR A 259 2.51 -5.37 -6.82
CA TYR A 259 3.29 -4.97 -7.98
C TYR A 259 4.78 -5.13 -7.72
N ILE A 260 5.25 -4.71 -6.54
CA ILE A 260 6.64 -4.91 -6.12
C ILE A 260 6.98 -6.40 -5.99
N VAL A 261 6.05 -7.23 -5.51
CA VAL A 261 6.25 -8.70 -5.51
C VAL A 261 6.38 -9.25 -6.93
N GLY A 262 5.58 -8.78 -7.89
CA GLY A 262 5.72 -9.14 -9.30
C GLY A 262 7.10 -8.81 -9.86
N LEU A 263 7.62 -7.61 -9.57
CA LEU A 263 8.98 -7.21 -9.96
C LEU A 263 10.04 -8.12 -9.30
N LEU A 264 9.87 -8.44 -8.02
CA LEU A 264 10.73 -9.37 -7.28
C LEU A 264 10.68 -10.81 -7.80
N GLU A 265 9.63 -11.19 -8.53
CA GLU A 265 9.45 -12.47 -9.22
C GLU A 265 9.90 -12.43 -10.69
N GLY A 266 10.35 -11.27 -11.19
CA GLY A 266 10.88 -11.11 -12.55
C GLY A 266 9.82 -10.98 -13.64
N MET A 267 8.58 -10.62 -13.28
CA MET A 267 7.49 -10.35 -14.21
C MET A 267 7.74 -9.04 -14.99
N ASN A 268 7.25 -8.96 -16.23
CA ASN A 268 7.19 -7.68 -16.95
C ASN A 268 6.08 -6.76 -16.40
N ALA A 269 5.99 -5.51 -16.86
CA ALA A 269 5.06 -4.54 -16.28
C ALA A 269 3.57 -4.91 -16.47
N PRO A 270 3.12 -5.39 -17.65
CA PRO A 270 1.76 -5.93 -17.81
C PRO A 270 1.46 -7.12 -16.88
N GLU A 271 2.39 -8.05 -16.72
CA GLU A 271 2.25 -9.20 -15.81
C GLU A 271 2.18 -8.76 -14.34
N CYS A 272 3.04 -7.82 -13.93
CA CYS A 272 3.00 -7.22 -12.59
C CYS A 272 1.65 -6.54 -12.33
N ALA A 273 1.15 -5.76 -13.30
CA ALA A 273 -0.14 -5.09 -13.19
C ALA A 273 -1.30 -6.10 -13.07
N ARG A 274 -1.28 -7.17 -13.86
CA ARG A 274 -2.30 -8.24 -13.78
C ARG A 274 -2.24 -8.99 -12.45
N PHE A 275 -1.04 -9.34 -12.00
CA PHE A 275 -0.84 -9.99 -10.70
C PHE A 275 -1.34 -9.10 -9.57
N ALA A 276 -0.94 -7.83 -9.55
CA ALA A 276 -1.38 -6.87 -8.55
C ALA A 276 -2.91 -6.66 -8.57
N SER A 277 -3.53 -6.59 -9.74
CA SER A 277 -4.99 -6.54 -9.87
C SER A 277 -5.68 -7.78 -9.29
N ALA A 278 -5.08 -8.97 -9.43
CA ALA A 278 -5.64 -10.20 -8.85
C ALA A 278 -5.58 -10.18 -7.32
N VAL A 279 -4.43 -9.78 -6.74
CA VAL A 279 -4.27 -9.65 -5.29
C VAL A 279 -5.26 -8.64 -4.71
N SER A 280 -5.38 -7.46 -5.33
CA SER A 280 -6.34 -6.43 -4.92
C SER A 280 -7.80 -6.88 -5.06
N ALA A 281 -8.14 -7.64 -6.11
CA ALA A 281 -9.48 -8.17 -6.28
C ALA A 281 -9.82 -9.19 -5.17
N ILE A 282 -8.93 -10.13 -4.87
CA ILE A 282 -9.13 -11.09 -3.77
C ILE A 282 -9.33 -10.33 -2.45
N LYS A 283 -8.48 -9.35 -2.17
CA LYS A 283 -8.61 -8.50 -0.98
C LYS A 283 -10.02 -7.92 -0.90
N CYS A 284 -10.52 -7.35 -2.00
CA CYS A 284 -11.81 -6.66 -2.03
C CYS A 284 -13.02 -7.52 -1.65
N THR A 285 -12.90 -8.85 -1.58
CA THR A 285 -13.99 -9.75 -1.14
C THR A 285 -14.16 -9.81 0.38
N CYS A 286 -13.21 -9.26 1.15
CA CYS A 286 -13.21 -9.24 2.61
C CYS A 286 -13.26 -7.80 3.16
N PHE A 287 -13.89 -7.63 4.31
CA PHE A 287 -14.01 -6.34 5.01
C PHE A 287 -12.69 -5.97 5.72
N GLY A 288 -12.25 -4.71 5.58
CA GLY A 288 -11.00 -4.19 6.15
C GLY A 288 -9.93 -3.89 5.10
N GLY A 289 -8.97 -3.04 5.47
CA GLY A 289 -7.81 -2.65 4.66
C GLY A 289 -6.80 -3.76 4.42
N ARG A 290 -6.52 -4.57 5.46
CA ARG A 290 -5.51 -5.64 5.44
C ARG A 290 -6.09 -7.05 5.56
N THR A 291 -7.35 -7.19 5.96
CA THR A 291 -7.95 -8.48 6.33
C THR A 291 -7.88 -9.48 5.18
N GLY A 292 -8.37 -9.07 4.01
CA GLY A 292 -8.46 -9.91 2.82
C GLY A 292 -7.18 -10.06 2.01
N ILE A 293 -6.06 -9.48 2.44
CA ILE A 293 -4.78 -9.64 1.72
C ILE A 293 -4.48 -11.15 1.63
N PRO A 294 -4.41 -11.76 0.44
CA PRO A 294 -4.18 -13.19 0.31
C PRO A 294 -2.71 -13.56 0.52
N ASP A 295 -2.44 -14.85 0.69
CA ASP A 295 -1.09 -15.38 0.50
C ASP A 295 -0.81 -15.73 -0.97
N ARG A 296 0.43 -16.09 -1.26
CA ARG A 296 0.87 -16.38 -2.64
C ARG A 296 0.16 -17.60 -3.25
N LYS A 297 -0.27 -18.56 -2.43
CA LYS A 297 -0.95 -19.78 -2.87
C LYS A 297 -2.37 -19.46 -3.32
N THR A 298 -3.14 -18.74 -2.50
CA THR A 298 -4.50 -18.30 -2.85
C THR A 298 -4.51 -17.49 -4.15
N VAL A 299 -3.51 -16.64 -4.38
CA VAL A 299 -3.40 -15.86 -5.62
C VAL A 299 -3.14 -16.75 -6.84
N ALA A 300 -2.26 -17.76 -6.71
CA ALA A 300 -1.97 -18.69 -7.79
C ALA A 300 -3.22 -19.50 -8.17
N GLU A 301 -3.93 -20.04 -7.19
CA GLU A 301 -5.17 -20.80 -7.39
C GLU A 301 -6.26 -19.92 -8.03
N PHE A 302 -6.40 -18.67 -7.59
CA PHE A 302 -7.35 -17.72 -8.17
C PHE A 302 -7.02 -17.39 -9.64
N LEU A 303 -5.74 -17.16 -9.95
CA LEU A 303 -5.32 -16.87 -11.33
C LEU A 303 -5.52 -18.07 -12.27
N GLU A 304 -5.41 -19.30 -11.76
CA GLU A 304 -5.59 -20.54 -12.53
C GLU A 304 -7.07 -20.92 -12.70
N THR A 305 -7.86 -20.80 -11.62
CA THR A 305 -9.22 -21.38 -11.56
C THR A 305 -10.34 -20.35 -11.51
N GLY A 306 -10.04 -19.10 -11.18
CA GLY A 306 -11.02 -18.07 -10.87
C GLY A 306 -11.71 -18.22 -9.50
N VAL A 307 -11.35 -19.24 -8.72
CA VAL A 307 -11.92 -19.51 -7.39
C VAL A 307 -11.06 -18.86 -6.32
N ILE A 308 -11.70 -18.26 -5.32
CA ILE A 308 -11.04 -17.65 -4.16
C ILE A 308 -11.25 -18.57 -2.97
N ASP A 309 -10.16 -19.12 -2.42
CA ASP A 309 -10.17 -19.74 -1.08
C ASP A 309 -10.13 -18.62 -0.03
N ASP A 310 -11.24 -18.44 0.68
CA ASP A 310 -11.40 -17.38 1.68
C ASP A 310 -11.08 -17.84 3.11
N THR A 311 -10.63 -19.08 3.31
CA THR A 311 -10.36 -19.67 4.64
C THR A 311 -9.47 -18.77 5.49
N GLN A 312 -8.32 -18.35 4.94
CA GLN A 312 -7.37 -17.49 5.63
C GLN A 312 -7.92 -16.07 5.87
N ALA A 313 -8.76 -15.57 4.97
CA ALA A 313 -9.41 -14.27 5.16
C ALA A 313 -10.41 -14.31 6.33
N GLN A 314 -11.15 -15.41 6.50
CA GLN A 314 -12.07 -15.60 7.63
C GLN A 314 -11.32 -15.73 8.97
N GLU A 315 -10.20 -16.46 9.00
CA GLU A 315 -9.34 -16.54 10.19
C GLU A 315 -8.80 -15.16 10.59
N ARG A 316 -8.37 -14.36 9.61
CA ARG A 316 -7.88 -13.00 9.85
C ARG A 316 -8.99 -12.05 10.29
N LEU A 317 -10.18 -12.17 9.72
CA LEU A 317 -11.34 -11.41 10.14
C LEU A 317 -11.70 -11.74 11.60
N ALA A 318 -11.64 -13.01 11.99
CA ALA A 318 -11.82 -13.43 13.38
C ALA A 318 -10.70 -12.90 14.28
N TYR A 319 -9.45 -12.84 13.81
CA TYR A 319 -8.35 -12.22 14.55
C TYR A 319 -8.65 -10.75 14.85
N TYR A 320 -8.96 -9.93 13.84
CA TYR A 320 -9.22 -8.50 14.02
C TYR A 320 -10.48 -8.20 14.84
N ARG A 321 -11.51 -9.06 14.78
CA ARG A 321 -12.71 -8.90 15.61
C ARG A 321 -12.48 -9.20 17.09
N ASN A 322 -11.56 -10.11 17.41
CA ASN A 322 -11.39 -10.63 18.76
C ASN A 322 -10.10 -10.16 19.44
N ASN A 323 -9.12 -9.70 18.67
CA ASN A 323 -7.82 -9.30 19.16
C ASN A 323 -7.50 -7.87 18.72
N LEU A 324 -6.95 -7.14 19.69
CA LEU A 324 -6.54 -5.74 19.67
C LEU A 324 -7.70 -4.73 19.86
#